data_AF-A0A4Y9QZE7-F1
#
_entry.id   AF-A0A4Y9QZE7-F1
#
_cell.length_a   1.000
_cell.length_b   1.000
_cell.length_c   1.000
_cell.angle_alpha   90.00
_cell.angle_beta   90.00
_cell.angle_gamma   90.00
#
_symmetry.space_group_name_H-M   'P 1'
#
loop_
_entity.id
_entity.type
_entity.pdbx_description
1 polymer ?
#
loop_
_entity_poly.entity_id
_entity_poly.type
_entity_poly.pdbx_seq_one_letter_code
_entity_poly.pdbx_strand_id
1 'polypeptide(L)'
;MNYSNDKLTTVKAFQEGYGEFPYIIVRLFSAVYMQIPLQINSGYDPDLFPGSQINGIADSLLEEYRFDKYSKLHTILISRARMIKETLEEEYQRPILLCLVEEKDMAHYFEGEKIEFSTVIPWGGSLVTHSKKVIAMNAAHYKDSDE
;
A
#
# COMPACT_ATOMS: atom_id res chain seq x y z
N MET A 1 41.59 -10.75 7.46
CA MET A 1 40.48 -9.79 7.30
C MET A 1 39.20 -10.60 7.24
N ASN A 2 38.50 -10.71 8.36
CA ASN A 2 37.19 -11.36 8.40
C ASN A 2 36.15 -10.29 8.16
N TYR A 3 35.54 -10.29 6.98
CA TYR A 3 34.28 -9.57 6.77
C TYR A 3 33.22 -10.32 7.57
N SER A 4 32.88 -9.81 8.76
CA SER A 4 31.66 -10.18 9.43
C SER A 4 30.49 -9.80 8.51
N ASN A 5 29.74 -10.80 8.06
CA ASN A 5 28.43 -10.62 7.44
C ASN A 5 27.57 -9.81 8.42
N ASP A 6 27.43 -8.50 8.17
CA ASP A 6 26.38 -7.71 8.79
C ASP A 6 25.07 -8.35 8.36
N LYS A 7 24.43 -9.06 9.29
CA LYS A 7 23.04 -9.48 9.14
C LYS A 7 22.24 -8.19 9.00
N LEU A 8 21.75 -7.88 7.81
CA LEU A 8 20.79 -6.80 7.60
C LEU A 8 19.59 -7.09 8.51
N THR A 9 19.46 -6.32 9.60
CA THR A 9 18.39 -6.49 10.58
C THR A 9 17.05 -6.22 9.91
N THR A 10 16.22 -7.26 9.78
CA THR A 10 14.83 -7.12 9.37
C THR A 10 14.01 -6.55 10.53
N VAL A 11 13.17 -5.56 10.24
CA VAL A 11 12.23 -4.98 11.21
C VAL A 11 10.83 -5.06 10.61
N LYS A 12 9.87 -5.55 11.39
CA LYS A 12 8.42 -5.39 11.14
C LYS A 12 7.80 -4.83 12.43
N ALA A 13 7.14 -3.69 12.31
CA ALA A 13 6.48 -2.98 13.40
C ALA A 13 5.23 -2.28 12.84
N PHE A 14 4.37 -3.07 12.20
CA PHE A 14 3.13 -2.55 11.62
C PHE A 14 2.22 -2.02 12.72
N GLN A 15 1.78 -0.77 12.55
CA GLN A 15 0.72 -0.17 13.35
C GLN A 15 -0.64 -0.64 12.79
N GLU A 16 -1.73 -0.36 13.51
CA GLU A 16 -3.09 -0.68 13.07
C GLU A 16 -3.36 -0.15 11.65
N GLY A 17 -4.00 -0.95 10.81
CA GLY A 17 -4.30 -0.64 9.41
C GLY A 17 -3.11 -0.70 8.44
N TYR A 18 -1.86 -0.77 8.91
CA TYR A 18 -0.70 -0.94 8.03
C TYR A 18 -0.39 -2.42 7.77
N GLY A 19 0.07 -2.73 6.56
CA GLY A 19 0.39 -4.08 6.11
C GLY A 19 -0.84 -4.95 5.82
N GLU A 20 -2.04 -4.37 5.86
CA GLU A 20 -3.33 -5.02 5.60
C GLU A 20 -3.87 -4.58 4.25
N PHE A 21 -4.25 -5.54 3.40
CA PHE A 21 -4.79 -5.23 2.08
C PHE A 21 -6.23 -4.71 2.17
N PRO A 22 -6.65 -3.78 1.28
CA PRO A 22 -5.84 -3.16 0.24
C PRO A 22 -5.07 -1.93 0.74
N TYR A 23 -3.93 -1.64 0.12
CA TYR A 23 -3.14 -0.44 0.39
C TYR A 23 -2.42 0.07 -0.85
N ILE A 24 -1.88 1.29 -0.76
CA ILE A 24 -1.02 1.87 -1.77
C ILE A 24 0.43 1.92 -1.25
N ILE A 25 1.39 1.57 -2.11
CA ILE A 25 2.82 1.85 -1.91
C ILE A 25 3.23 3.00 -2.84
N VAL A 26 3.93 3.97 -2.27
CA VAL A 26 4.55 5.09 -2.98
C VAL A 26 6.05 5.00 -2.84
N ARG A 27 6.80 4.99 -3.94
CA ARG A 27 8.27 5.04 -3.88
C ARG A 27 8.73 6.49 -3.74
N LEU A 28 9.17 6.87 -2.53
CA LEU A 28 9.65 8.22 -2.24
C LEU A 28 11.07 8.43 -2.77
N PHE A 29 11.99 7.52 -2.44
CA PHE A 29 13.41 7.56 -2.84
C PHE A 29 13.93 6.16 -3.16
N SER A 30 15.22 6.04 -3.46
CA SER A 30 15.86 4.73 -3.55
C SER A 30 15.69 3.97 -2.23
N ALA A 31 15.09 2.79 -2.29
CA ALA A 31 14.82 1.93 -1.13
C ALA A 31 13.99 2.58 0.00
N VAL A 32 13.22 3.63 -0.27
CA VAL A 32 12.28 4.22 0.72
C VAL A 32 10.88 4.27 0.13
N TYR A 33 9.96 3.60 0.80
CA TYR A 33 8.58 3.41 0.40
C TYR A 33 7.65 3.95 1.47
N MET A 34 6.54 4.58 1.07
CA MET A 34 5.48 5.00 1.96
C MET A 34 4.25 4.13 1.70
N GLN A 35 3.61 3.65 2.77
CA GLN A 35 2.33 2.96 2.68
C GLN A 35 1.17 3.90 3.02
N ILE A 36 0.10 3.83 2.23
CA ILE A 36 -1.17 4.50 2.48
C ILE A 36 -2.24 3.42 2.52
N PRO A 37 -2.73 3.01 3.70
CA PRO A 37 -3.82 2.06 3.79
C PRO A 37 -5.10 2.58 3.13
N LEU A 38 -5.90 1.67 2.56
CA LEU A 38 -7.22 1.98 2.02
C LEU A 38 -8.29 1.38 2.91
N GLN A 39 -8.97 2.26 3.63
CA GLN A 39 -9.91 1.94 4.70
C GLN A 39 -11.33 1.90 4.14
N ILE A 40 -11.93 0.71 4.06
CA ILE A 40 -13.26 0.51 3.44
C ILE A 40 -14.32 0.38 4.53
N ASN A 41 -15.28 1.31 4.55
CA ASN A 41 -16.36 1.38 5.54
C ASN A 41 -15.88 1.39 7.02
N SER A 42 -14.65 1.84 7.29
CA SER A 42 -14.05 1.83 8.63
C SER A 42 -14.59 2.92 9.57
N GLY A 43 -15.31 3.92 9.04
CA GLY A 43 -15.63 5.14 9.78
C GLY A 43 -14.46 6.14 9.77
N TYR A 44 -14.48 7.13 10.67
CA TYR A 44 -13.38 8.10 10.78
C TYR A 44 -12.77 8.07 12.18
N ASP A 45 -11.61 7.42 12.28
CA ASP A 45 -10.70 7.50 13.41
C ASP A 45 -9.28 7.45 12.84
N PRO A 46 -8.53 8.56 12.83
CA PRO A 46 -7.19 8.59 12.22
C PRO A 46 -6.16 7.71 12.93
N ASP A 47 -6.37 7.39 14.21
CA ASP A 47 -5.45 6.56 15.00
C ASP A 47 -5.70 5.07 14.76
N LEU A 48 -6.96 4.68 14.52
CA LEU A 48 -7.35 3.29 14.20
C LEU A 48 -7.37 2.99 12.70
N PHE A 49 -7.73 3.97 11.88
CA PHE A 49 -7.93 3.83 10.44
C PHE A 49 -7.09 4.85 9.68
N PRO A 50 -5.75 4.71 9.69
CA PRO A 50 -4.87 5.61 8.96
C PRO A 50 -5.03 5.43 7.45
N GLY A 51 -4.68 6.46 6.70
CA GLY A 51 -4.70 6.43 5.22
C GLY A 51 -5.97 7.01 4.62
N SER A 52 -6.40 6.44 3.50
CA SER A 52 -7.52 6.96 2.71
C SER A 52 -8.82 6.21 2.98
N GLN A 53 -9.89 6.95 3.26
CA GLN A 53 -11.20 6.40 3.57
C GLN A 53 -12.05 6.23 2.30
N ILE A 54 -12.67 5.07 2.16
CA ILE A 54 -13.62 4.73 1.09
C ILE A 54 -14.93 4.28 1.76
N ASN A 55 -15.84 5.23 1.93
CA ASN A 55 -17.10 5.03 2.64
C ASN A 55 -18.27 4.80 1.67
N GLY A 56 -19.33 4.15 2.17
CA GLY A 56 -20.56 3.94 1.43
C GLY A 56 -20.49 2.78 0.44
N ILE A 57 -19.56 1.85 0.63
CA ILE A 57 -19.50 0.63 -0.16
C ILE A 57 -20.57 -0.31 0.38
N ALA A 58 -21.47 -0.80 -0.49
CA ALA A 58 -22.50 -1.75 -0.07
C ALA A 58 -21.87 -3.10 0.30
N ASP A 59 -22.40 -3.78 1.31
CA ASP A 59 -21.91 -5.10 1.74
C ASP A 59 -21.90 -6.13 0.59
N SER A 60 -22.86 -6.04 -0.33
CA SER A 60 -22.89 -6.91 -1.52
C SER A 60 -21.66 -6.73 -2.41
N LEU A 61 -21.11 -5.51 -2.51
CA LEU A 61 -19.89 -5.24 -3.29
C LEU A 61 -18.63 -5.73 -2.56
N LEU A 62 -18.63 -5.66 -1.22
CA LEU A 62 -17.56 -6.24 -0.41
C LEU A 62 -17.51 -7.75 -0.60
N GLU A 63 -18.67 -8.41 -0.49
CA GLU A 63 -18.78 -9.85 -0.67
C GLU A 63 -18.43 -10.27 -2.10
N GLU A 64 -18.92 -9.55 -3.12
CA GLU A 64 -18.51 -9.78 -4.51
C GLU A 64 -16.99 -9.69 -4.66
N TYR A 65 -16.35 -8.66 -4.09
CA TYR A 65 -14.91 -8.46 -4.16
C TYR A 65 -14.09 -9.55 -3.45
N ARG A 66 -14.65 -10.27 -2.48
CA ARG A 66 -13.98 -11.45 -1.88
C ARG A 66 -13.80 -12.59 -2.90
N PHE A 67 -14.70 -12.70 -3.88
CA PHE A 67 -14.69 -13.77 -4.88
C PHE A 67 -14.22 -13.32 -6.25
N ASP A 68 -14.50 -12.07 -6.63
CA ASP A 68 -14.12 -11.46 -7.90
C ASP A 68 -13.36 -10.15 -7.67
N LYS A 69 -12.04 -10.24 -7.82
CA LYS A 69 -11.13 -9.10 -7.69
C LYS A 69 -11.13 -8.16 -8.88
N TYR A 70 -11.95 -8.41 -9.90
CA TYR A 70 -12.22 -7.49 -11.00
C TYR A 70 -13.61 -6.83 -10.88
N SER A 71 -14.27 -6.99 -9.73
CA SER A 71 -15.58 -6.39 -9.45
C SER A 71 -15.58 -4.86 -9.42
N LYS A 72 -16.76 -4.28 -9.21
CA LYS A 72 -16.93 -2.82 -9.10
C LYS A 72 -16.05 -2.18 -8.01
N LEU A 73 -15.77 -2.90 -6.91
CA LEU A 73 -14.89 -2.40 -5.86
C LEU A 73 -13.45 -2.23 -6.35
N HIS A 74 -12.93 -3.14 -7.16
CA HIS A 74 -11.63 -2.98 -7.82
C HIS A 74 -11.56 -1.69 -8.65
N THR A 75 -12.60 -1.41 -9.44
CA THR A 75 -12.66 -0.15 -10.22
C THR A 75 -12.63 1.09 -9.32
N ILE A 76 -13.28 1.03 -8.16
CA ILE A 76 -13.25 2.10 -7.15
C ILE A 76 -11.84 2.25 -6.55
N LEU A 77 -11.16 1.14 -6.23
CA LEU A 77 -9.79 1.15 -5.71
C LEU A 77 -8.80 1.74 -6.71
N ILE A 78 -8.90 1.37 -7.99
CA ILE A 78 -8.10 1.95 -9.08
C ILE A 78 -8.35 3.45 -9.19
N SER A 79 -9.61 3.89 -9.18
CA SER A 79 -9.95 5.32 -9.22
C SER A 79 -9.39 6.07 -8.00
N ARG A 80 -9.47 5.48 -6.81
CA ARG A 80 -8.90 6.05 -5.59
C ARG A 80 -7.39 6.19 -5.67
N ALA A 81 -6.70 5.18 -6.18
CA ALA A 81 -5.25 5.20 -6.38
C ALA A 81 -4.81 6.28 -7.38
N ARG A 82 -5.57 6.49 -8.48
CA ARG A 82 -5.32 7.61 -9.41
C ARG A 82 -5.42 8.96 -8.73
N MET A 83 -6.50 9.21 -8.00
CA MET A 83 -6.69 10.49 -7.28
C MET A 83 -5.56 10.76 -6.28
N ILE A 84 -5.11 9.72 -5.55
CA ILE A 84 -3.99 9.83 -4.62
C ILE A 84 -2.68 10.12 -5.36
N LYS A 85 -2.43 9.45 -6.49
CA LYS A 85 -1.27 9.72 -7.35
C LYS A 85 -1.23 11.18 -7.78
N GLU A 86 -2.32 11.67 -8.36
CA GLU A 86 -2.45 13.07 -8.83
C GLU A 86 -2.18 14.05 -7.69
N THR A 87 -2.80 13.84 -6.52
CA THR A 87 -2.59 14.68 -5.33
C THR A 87 -1.12 14.72 -4.90
N LEU A 88 -0.44 13.57 -4.88
CA LEU A 88 0.97 13.50 -4.48
C LEU A 88 1.91 14.09 -5.54
N GLU A 89 1.59 13.96 -6.83
CA GLU A 89 2.37 14.56 -7.90
C GLU A 89 2.27 16.09 -7.88
N GLU A 90 1.07 16.62 -7.58
CA GLU A 90 0.86 18.03 -7.31
C GLU A 90 1.61 18.50 -6.06
N GLU A 91 1.57 17.75 -4.95
CA GLU A 91 2.28 18.11 -3.72
C GLU A 91 3.81 18.13 -3.91
N TYR A 92 4.36 17.07 -4.53
CA TYR A 92 5.80 16.91 -4.69
C TYR A 92 6.37 17.55 -5.95
N GLN A 93 5.53 18.11 -6.83
CA GLN A 93 5.91 18.76 -8.08
C GLN A 93 6.81 17.85 -8.95
N ARG A 94 6.52 16.55 -8.97
CA ARG A 94 7.26 15.54 -9.75
C ARG A 94 6.42 14.29 -9.99
N PRO A 95 6.76 13.48 -11.01
CA PRO A 95 6.14 12.18 -11.20
C PRO A 95 6.39 11.24 -10.01
N ILE A 96 5.36 10.49 -9.62
CA ILE A 96 5.36 9.55 -8.50
C ILE A 96 5.13 8.13 -9.01
N LEU A 97 6.02 7.21 -8.59
CA LEU A 97 5.82 5.78 -8.79
C LEU A 97 4.93 5.24 -7.67
N LEU A 98 3.74 4.78 -8.06
CA LEU A 98 2.70 4.32 -7.16
C LEU A 98 2.28 2.89 -7.52
N CYS A 99 1.99 2.08 -6.52
CA CYS A 99 1.51 0.72 -6.68
C CYS A 99 0.29 0.52 -5.78
N LEU A 100 -0.87 0.17 -6.34
CA LEU A 100 -2.01 -0.33 -5.59
C LEU A 100 -1.79 -1.82 -5.34
N VAL A 101 -1.97 -2.25 -4.10
CA VAL A 101 -1.81 -3.65 -3.70
C VAL A 101 -3.11 -4.12 -3.07
N GLU A 102 -3.71 -5.11 -3.71
CA GLU A 102 -5.02 -5.65 -3.34
C GLU A 102 -4.91 -6.99 -2.62
N GLU A 103 -3.89 -7.78 -2.94
CA GLU A 103 -3.53 -9.05 -2.28
C GLU A 103 -2.02 -9.33 -2.41
N LYS A 104 -1.53 -10.43 -1.81
CA LYS A 104 -0.10 -10.80 -1.80
C LYS A 104 0.50 -10.96 -3.20
N ASP A 105 -0.32 -11.32 -4.18
CA ASP A 105 0.02 -11.57 -5.58
C ASP A 105 -0.84 -10.72 -6.55
N MET A 106 -1.43 -9.63 -6.06
CA MET A 106 -2.23 -8.72 -6.87
C MET A 106 -1.81 -7.27 -6.64
N ALA A 107 -0.97 -6.78 -7.55
CA ALA A 107 -0.46 -5.42 -7.56
C ALA A 107 -0.71 -4.73 -8.91
N HIS A 108 -1.00 -3.43 -8.87
CA HIS A 108 -1.23 -2.58 -10.02
C HIS A 108 -0.30 -1.37 -9.97
N TYR A 109 0.68 -1.34 -10.87
CA TYR A 109 1.68 -0.27 -10.95
C TYR A 109 1.19 0.87 -11.83
N PHE A 110 1.33 2.10 -11.35
CA PHE A 110 0.89 3.32 -12.03
C PHE A 110 2.12 4.05 -12.58
N GLU A 111 2.28 4.01 -13.90
CA GLU A 111 3.36 4.67 -14.63
C GLU A 111 2.79 5.64 -15.65
N GLY A 112 2.73 6.92 -15.26
CA GLY A 112 1.96 7.93 -16.00
C GLY A 112 0.48 7.52 -16.09
N GLU A 113 -0.05 7.48 -17.31
CA GLU A 113 -1.44 7.06 -17.59
C GLU A 113 -1.65 5.54 -17.62
N LYS A 114 -0.56 4.76 -17.63
CA LYS A 114 -0.64 3.30 -17.73
C LYS A 114 -0.79 2.66 -16.35
N ILE A 115 -1.61 1.61 -16.31
CA ILE A 115 -1.74 0.72 -15.15
C ILE A 115 -1.33 -0.67 -15.60
N GLU A 116 -0.31 -1.23 -14.96
CA GLU A 116 0.21 -2.57 -15.26
C GLU A 116 -0.02 -3.52 -14.08
N PHE A 117 -0.66 -4.65 -14.35
CA PHE A 117 -0.81 -5.72 -13.37
C PHE A 117 0.51 -6.46 -13.14
N SER A 118 0.75 -6.86 -11.90
CA SER A 118 1.90 -7.63 -11.47
C SER A 118 1.54 -8.54 -10.30
N THR A 119 2.15 -9.70 -10.23
CA THR A 119 2.08 -10.60 -9.07
C THR A 119 3.15 -10.30 -8.01
N VAL A 120 3.95 -9.26 -8.21
CA VAL A 120 5.08 -8.90 -7.35
C VAL A 120 4.87 -7.53 -6.73
N ILE A 121 4.77 -7.51 -5.41
CA ILE A 121 4.72 -6.30 -4.58
C ILE A 121 6.15 -5.76 -4.39
N PRO A 122 6.35 -4.43 -4.31
CA PRO A 122 7.63 -3.89 -3.85
C PRO A 122 8.07 -4.52 -2.52
N TRP A 123 9.35 -4.83 -2.39
CA TRP A 123 9.91 -5.52 -1.22
C TRP A 123 11.21 -4.86 -0.77
N GLY A 124 11.54 -5.01 0.51
CA GLY A 124 12.79 -4.56 1.09
C GLY A 124 12.81 -3.04 1.35
N GLY A 125 14.01 -2.46 1.42
CA GLY A 125 14.17 -1.05 1.78
C GLY A 125 13.54 -0.69 3.12
N SER A 126 13.18 0.57 3.31
CA SER A 126 12.39 1.05 4.45
C SER A 126 10.98 1.37 4.01
N LEU A 127 9.99 0.80 4.70
CA LEU A 127 8.59 1.14 4.57
C LEU A 127 8.19 2.08 5.71
N VAL A 128 7.53 3.19 5.37
CA VAL A 128 7.14 4.22 6.33
C VAL A 128 5.65 4.54 6.25
N THR A 129 5.11 5.08 7.33
CA THR A 129 3.78 5.73 7.36
C THR A 129 3.80 7.06 6.62
N HIS A 130 2.62 7.67 6.42
CA HIS A 130 2.50 9.05 5.94
C HIS A 130 3.24 10.07 6.84
N SER A 131 3.29 9.81 8.15
CA SER A 131 4.06 10.59 9.13
C SER A 131 5.55 10.23 9.18
N LYS A 132 6.05 9.46 8.20
CA LYS A 132 7.46 9.05 8.04
C LYS A 132 8.00 8.17 9.18
N LYS A 133 7.13 7.52 9.95
CA LYS A 133 7.54 6.51 10.93
C LYS A 133 7.84 5.20 10.22
N VAL A 134 8.97 4.56 10.53
CA VAL A 134 9.32 3.26 9.94
C VAL A 134 8.40 2.17 10.51
N ILE A 135 7.79 1.38 9.62
CA ILE A 135 6.90 0.25 9.95
C ILE A 135 7.44 -1.09 9.42
N ALA A 136 8.34 -1.06 8.44
CA ALA A 136 9.12 -2.23 8.07
C ALA A 136 10.50 -1.81 7.51
N MET A 137 11.50 -2.67 7.65
CA MET A 137 12.81 -2.49 7.04
C MET A 137 13.38 -3.84 6.61
N ASN A 138 13.86 -3.93 5.37
CA ASN A 138 14.37 -5.15 4.75
C ASN A 138 13.39 -6.35 4.92
N ALA A 139 12.11 -6.08 4.71
CA ALA A 139 11.01 -7.02 4.95
C ALA A 139 9.94 -6.91 3.85
N ALA A 140 8.99 -7.85 3.86
CA ALA A 140 7.75 -7.73 3.11
C ALA A 140 6.94 -6.52 3.58
N HIS A 141 6.23 -5.87 2.65
CA HIS A 141 5.42 -4.68 2.92
C HIS A 141 4.00 -5.00 3.40
N TYR A 142 3.77 -6.21 3.88
CA TYR A 142 2.50 -6.69 4.42
C TYR A 142 2.72 -7.53 5.70
N LYS A 143 1.65 -7.66 6.50
CA LYS A 143 1.58 -8.59 7.63
C LYS A 143 1.46 -10.02 7.12
N ASP A 144 2.20 -10.95 7.73
CA ASP A 144 2.00 -12.36 7.44
C ASP A 144 0.61 -12.76 7.98
N SER A 145 -0.07 -13.68 7.30
CA SER A 145 -1.48 -14.00 7.56
C SER A 145 -1.68 -14.90 8.80
N ASP A 146 -0.71 -14.95 9.70
CA ASP A 146 -0.66 -15.88 10.85
C ASP A 146 -0.07 -15.22 12.12
N GLU A 147 -0.49 -14.00 12.46
CA GLU A 147 -0.32 -13.44 13.83
C GLU A 147 -1.68 -13.04 14.43
#